data_AF-A0A0R3LX72-F1
#
_entry.id   AF-A0A0R3LX72-F1
#
_cell.length_a   1.000
_cell.length_b   1.000
_cell.length_c   1.000
_cell.angle_alpha   90.00
_cell.angle_beta   90.00
_cell.angle_gamma   90.00
#
_symmetry.space_group_name_H-M   'P 1'
#
loop_
_entity.id
_entity.type
_entity.pdbx_description
1 polymer ?
#
loop_
_entity_poly.entity_id
_entity_poly.type
_entity_poly.pdbx_seq_one_letter_code
_entity_poly.pdbx_strand_id
1 'polypeptide(L)'
;MVISAGDPPPSTDLEGWREAIAEGRLGKFRLGAIAAAFQDLGEADKRVRQDLMKHLSGAIIGMARNGVDVNKPNGGKDIILDVHEAIVTALLDPSTADSKQLRKGFGGIVNFRVKDALARSARSNRASAEVQRVFRQIEGGASY
;
A
#
# COMPACT_ATOMS: atom_id res chain seq x y z
N MET A 1 -12.16 5.09 38.02
CA MET A 1 -11.25 5.89 37.18
C MET A 1 -11.10 5.15 35.86
N VAL A 2 -11.81 5.59 34.82
CA VAL A 2 -11.86 4.88 33.52
C VAL A 2 -10.72 5.41 32.66
N ILE A 3 -9.70 4.59 32.47
CA ILE A 3 -8.64 4.89 31.51
C ILE A 3 -9.21 4.50 30.14
N SER A 4 -9.63 5.49 29.34
CA SER A 4 -10.08 5.27 27.96
C SER A 4 -8.91 4.82 27.08
N ALA A 5 -8.60 3.52 27.14
CA ALA A 5 -7.80 2.85 26.13
C ALA A 5 -8.75 2.44 24.99
N GLY A 6 -8.86 3.21 23.91
CA GLY A 6 -9.69 2.73 22.79
C GLY A 6 -9.64 3.54 21.50
N ASP A 7 -9.82 4.85 21.58
CA ASP A 7 -10.02 5.66 20.38
C ASP A 7 -8.75 6.39 19.92
N PRO A 8 -8.52 6.48 18.59
CA PRO A 8 -7.44 7.28 18.05
C PRO A 8 -7.68 8.78 18.34
N PRO A 9 -6.63 9.59 18.47
CA PRO A 9 -6.77 11.04 18.49
C PRO A 9 -7.50 11.55 17.24
N PRO A 10 -8.16 12.72 17.31
CA PRO A 10 -8.63 13.42 16.11
C PRO A 10 -7.50 13.55 15.08
N SER A 11 -7.80 13.43 13.79
CA SER A 11 -6.76 13.43 12.74
C SER A 11 -5.94 14.71 12.69
N THR A 12 -6.46 15.83 13.18
CA THR A 12 -5.77 17.13 13.26
C THR A 12 -5.07 17.38 14.60
N ASP A 13 -5.16 16.46 15.57
CA ASP A 13 -4.60 16.63 16.92
C ASP A 13 -3.13 16.20 16.99
N LEU A 14 -2.23 17.13 16.66
CA LEU A 14 -0.79 16.87 16.61
C LEU A 14 -0.24 16.32 17.93
N GLU A 15 -0.63 16.91 19.07
CA GLU A 15 -0.09 16.50 20.38
C GLU A 15 -0.62 15.13 20.78
N GLY A 16 -1.90 14.83 20.53
CA GLY A 16 -2.45 13.50 20.75
C GLY A 16 -1.75 12.43 19.91
N TRP A 17 -1.42 12.73 18.64
CA TRP A 17 -0.63 11.82 17.80
C TRP A 17 0.80 11.66 18.28
N ARG A 18 1.45 12.73 18.75
CA ARG A 18 2.80 12.67 19.33
C ARG A 18 2.83 11.78 20.58
N GLU A 19 1.87 11.94 21.49
CA GLU A 19 1.75 11.10 22.68
C GLU A 19 1.50 9.63 22.31
N ALA A 20 0.57 9.38 21.39
CA ALA A 20 0.28 8.01 20.97
C ALA A 20 1.46 7.30 20.29
N ILE A 21 2.30 8.04 19.56
CA ILE A 21 3.55 7.53 19.01
C ILE A 21 4.54 7.21 20.13
N ALA A 22 4.75 8.13 21.08
CA ALA A 22 5.67 7.95 22.20
C ALA A 22 5.31 6.73 23.06
N GLU A 23 4.01 6.46 23.21
CA GLU A 23 3.49 5.30 23.96
C GLU A 23 3.37 4.01 23.12
N GLY A 24 3.77 4.03 21.85
CA GLY A 24 3.71 2.85 20.97
C GLY A 24 2.30 2.36 20.67
N ARG A 25 1.28 3.24 20.73
CA ARG A 25 -0.13 2.88 20.58
C ARG A 25 -0.62 2.74 19.15
N LEU A 26 0.17 3.10 18.13
CA LEU A 26 -0.26 3.08 16.73
C LEU A 26 -0.87 1.73 16.29
N GLY A 27 -0.28 0.61 16.71
CA GLY A 27 -0.79 -0.73 16.38
C GLY A 27 -2.17 -1.08 16.95
N LYS A 28 -2.69 -0.27 17.89
CA LYS A 28 -4.04 -0.43 18.47
C LYS A 28 -5.10 0.33 17.67
N PHE A 29 -4.70 1.27 16.81
CA PHE A 29 -5.63 2.11 16.07
C PHE A 29 -5.95 1.52 14.71
N ARG A 30 -7.14 1.89 14.20
CA ARG A 30 -7.52 1.58 12.83
C ARG A 30 -6.59 2.31 11.86
N LEU A 31 -6.05 1.60 10.89
CA LEU A 31 -5.17 2.18 9.85
C LEU A 31 -5.80 3.35 9.10
N GLY A 32 -7.14 3.35 8.92
CA GLY A 32 -7.85 4.48 8.30
C GLY A 32 -7.75 5.78 9.11
N ALA A 33 -7.71 5.70 10.45
CA ALA A 33 -7.51 6.86 11.31
C ALA A 33 -6.07 7.39 11.22
N ILE A 34 -5.09 6.48 11.16
CA ILE A 34 -3.67 6.82 10.94
C ILE A 34 -3.47 7.47 9.57
N ALA A 35 -4.13 6.94 8.52
CA ALA A 35 -4.11 7.53 7.18
C ALA A 35 -4.75 8.94 7.16
N ALA A 36 -5.87 9.13 7.87
CA ALA A 36 -6.49 10.44 8.02
C ALA A 36 -5.54 11.44 8.72
N ALA A 37 -4.88 11.02 9.81
CA ALA A 37 -3.92 11.86 10.50
C ALA A 37 -2.71 12.22 9.65
N PHE A 38 -2.17 11.25 8.90
CA PHE A 38 -1.07 11.50 7.98
C PHE A 38 -1.42 12.57 6.93
N GLN A 39 -2.66 12.55 6.44
CA GLN A 39 -3.14 13.50 5.43
C GLN A 39 -3.48 14.87 6.02
N ASP A 40 -4.13 14.91 7.18
CA ASP A 40 -4.65 16.15 7.76
C ASP A 40 -3.57 16.97 8.49
N LEU A 41 -2.58 16.30 9.12
CA LEU A 41 -1.47 17.00 9.77
C LEU A 41 -0.50 17.61 8.75
N GLY A 42 -0.43 17.06 7.53
CA GLY A 42 0.47 17.53 6.49
C GLY A 42 1.91 17.67 6.99
N GLU A 43 2.54 18.82 6.74
CA GLU A 43 3.92 19.13 7.14
C GLU A 43 4.05 19.72 8.56
N ALA A 44 2.99 19.69 9.39
CA ALA A 44 2.99 20.33 10.71
C ALA A 44 4.10 19.82 11.64
N ASP A 45 4.43 18.52 11.57
CA ASP A 45 5.59 17.93 12.24
C ASP A 45 6.14 16.77 11.39
N LYS A 46 7.38 16.93 10.92
CA LYS A 46 8.05 15.94 10.06
C LYS A 46 8.27 14.60 10.76
N ARG A 47 8.53 14.59 12.06
CA ARG A 47 8.81 13.37 12.83
C ARG A 47 7.52 12.58 13.02
N VAL A 48 6.45 13.24 13.46
CA VAL A 48 5.13 12.60 13.57
C VAL A 48 4.70 12.03 12.22
N ARG A 49 4.84 12.82 11.15
CA ARG A 49 4.51 12.35 9.79
C ARG A 49 5.33 11.13 9.36
N GLN A 50 6.64 11.13 9.62
CA GLN A 50 7.51 9.99 9.32
C GLN A 50 7.10 8.72 10.07
N ASP A 51 6.78 8.84 11.36
CA ASP A 51 6.36 7.70 12.19
C ASP A 51 5.01 7.13 11.75
N LEU A 52 4.04 7.99 11.40
CA LEU A 52 2.77 7.57 10.81
C LEU A 52 2.99 6.85 9.47
N MET A 53 3.79 7.42 8.57
CA MET A 53 4.09 6.80 7.26
C MET A 53 4.83 5.47 7.40
N LYS A 54 5.78 5.37 8.35
CA LYS A 54 6.50 4.13 8.63
C LYS A 54 5.55 3.02 9.07
N HIS A 55 4.61 3.34 9.96
CA HIS A 55 3.59 2.40 10.41
C HIS A 55 2.68 1.94 9.26
N LEU A 56 2.17 2.89 8.46
CA LEU A 56 1.33 2.59 7.30
C LEU A 56 2.07 1.74 6.27
N SER A 57 3.33 2.07 5.96
CA SER A 57 4.17 1.31 5.02
C SER A 57 4.37 -0.14 5.48
N GLY A 58 4.66 -0.35 6.77
CA GLY A 58 4.78 -1.70 7.34
C GLY A 58 3.49 -2.50 7.20
N ALA A 59 2.35 -1.87 7.48
CA ALA A 59 1.04 -2.50 7.33
C ALA A 59 0.72 -2.85 5.87
N ILE A 60 1.00 -1.95 4.91
CA ILE A 60 0.79 -2.18 3.48
C ILE A 60 1.61 -3.38 3.01
N ILE A 61 2.91 -3.41 3.32
CA ILE A 61 3.80 -4.50 2.93
C ILE A 61 3.34 -5.84 3.55
N GLY A 62 2.94 -5.83 4.83
CA GLY A 62 2.42 -7.02 5.50
C GLY A 62 1.17 -7.57 4.85
N MET A 63 0.19 -6.71 4.55
CA MET A 63 -1.04 -7.11 3.84
C MET A 63 -0.76 -7.57 2.41
N ALA A 64 0.12 -6.89 1.68
CA ALA A 64 0.48 -7.26 0.32
C ALA A 64 1.16 -8.64 0.27
N ARG A 65 2.08 -8.92 1.21
CA ARG A 65 2.71 -10.24 1.34
C ARG A 65 1.71 -11.37 1.56
N ASN A 66 0.65 -11.12 2.34
CA ASN A 66 -0.40 -12.11 2.56
C ASN A 66 -1.28 -12.35 1.32
N GLY A 67 -1.38 -11.37 0.43
CA GLY A 67 -2.19 -11.46 -0.79
C GLY A 67 -1.44 -11.90 -2.04
N VAL A 68 -0.10 -12.02 -1.98
CA VAL A 68 0.75 -12.38 -3.11
C VAL A 68 1.40 -13.72 -2.87
N ASP A 69 1.18 -14.67 -3.79
CA ASP A 69 1.82 -15.98 -3.76
C ASP A 69 3.34 -15.86 -3.94
N VAL A 70 4.10 -16.53 -3.05
CA VAL A 70 5.57 -16.57 -3.09
C VAL A 70 6.12 -17.25 -4.35
N ASN A 71 5.31 -18.05 -5.05
CA ASN A 71 5.71 -18.72 -6.30
C ASN A 71 5.66 -17.77 -7.51
N LYS A 72 5.27 -16.50 -7.34
CA LYS A 72 5.37 -15.50 -8.41
C LYS A 72 6.85 -15.22 -8.74
N PRO A 73 7.16 -14.76 -9.98
CA PRO A 73 8.50 -14.28 -10.30
C PRO A 73 9.02 -13.30 -9.25
N ASN A 74 10.33 -13.38 -8.95
CA ASN A 74 10.99 -12.63 -7.88
C ASN A 74 10.31 -12.76 -6.49
N GLY A 75 9.68 -13.91 -6.21
CA GLY A 75 8.96 -14.11 -4.95
C GLY A 75 7.76 -13.18 -4.75
N GLY A 76 7.25 -12.59 -5.83
CA GLY A 76 6.18 -11.57 -5.78
C GLY A 76 6.62 -10.20 -5.27
N LYS A 77 7.92 -9.96 -5.06
CA LYS A 77 8.44 -8.69 -4.54
C LYS A 77 8.07 -7.49 -5.41
N ASP A 78 8.11 -7.65 -6.73
CA ASP A 78 7.79 -6.56 -7.66
C ASP A 78 6.31 -6.16 -7.53
N ILE A 79 5.42 -7.14 -7.37
CA ILE A 79 3.98 -6.88 -7.14
C ILE A 79 3.77 -6.16 -5.80
N ILE A 80 4.49 -6.58 -4.75
CA ILE A 80 4.40 -5.94 -3.44
C ILE A 80 4.89 -4.49 -3.51
N LEU A 81 5.98 -4.23 -4.24
CA LEU A 81 6.52 -2.89 -4.44
C LEU A 81 5.54 -2.00 -5.23
N ASP A 82 4.98 -2.51 -6.33
CA ASP A 82 3.94 -1.83 -7.12
C ASP A 82 2.73 -1.41 -6.25
N VAL A 83 2.28 -2.31 -5.37
CA VAL A 83 1.17 -2.02 -4.45
C VAL A 83 1.58 -0.98 -3.42
N HIS A 84 2.77 -1.10 -2.85
CA HIS A 84 3.27 -0.15 -1.86
C HIS A 84 3.37 1.26 -2.46
N GLU A 85 3.96 1.38 -3.65
CA GLU A 85 4.06 2.65 -4.38
C GLU A 85 2.68 3.25 -4.64
N ALA A 86 1.75 2.49 -5.22
CA ALA A 86 0.41 3.00 -5.54
C ALA A 86 -0.34 3.52 -4.31
N ILE A 87 -0.24 2.83 -3.17
CA ILE A 87 -0.91 3.24 -1.93
C ILE A 87 -0.21 4.46 -1.32
N VAL A 88 1.13 4.51 -1.31
CA VAL A 88 1.88 5.68 -0.81
C VAL A 88 1.60 6.91 -1.66
N THR A 89 1.57 6.80 -2.98
CA THR A 89 1.17 7.89 -3.87
C THR A 89 -0.24 8.40 -3.54
N ALA A 90 -1.21 7.51 -3.32
CA ALA A 90 -2.54 7.90 -2.91
C ALA A 90 -2.59 8.56 -1.52
N LEU A 91 -1.76 8.12 -0.57
CA LEU A 91 -1.66 8.76 0.75
C LEU A 91 -1.12 10.19 0.65
N LEU A 92 -0.17 10.43 -0.27
CA LEU A 92 0.44 11.74 -0.51
C LEU A 92 -0.45 12.67 -1.33
N ASP A 93 -1.32 12.13 -2.18
CA ASP A 93 -2.26 12.90 -3.00
C ASP A 93 -3.73 12.72 -2.54
N PRO A 94 -4.26 13.66 -1.72
CA PRO A 94 -5.63 13.60 -1.22
C PRO A 94 -6.71 13.72 -2.31
N SER A 95 -6.34 14.11 -3.54
CA SER A 95 -7.30 14.25 -4.64
C SER A 95 -7.76 12.89 -5.19
N THR A 96 -6.95 11.85 -5.02
CA THR A 96 -7.21 10.53 -5.59
C THR A 96 -8.40 9.83 -4.92
N ALA A 97 -9.10 8.98 -5.69
CA ALA A 97 -10.22 8.19 -5.18
C ALA A 97 -9.76 7.24 -4.05
N ASP A 98 -8.60 6.60 -4.23
CA ASP A 98 -7.99 5.73 -3.24
C ASP A 98 -7.71 6.47 -1.94
N SER A 99 -7.16 7.68 -2.00
CA SER A 99 -6.89 8.48 -0.80
C SER A 99 -8.11 8.65 0.09
N LYS A 100 -9.24 9.02 -0.51
CA LYS A 100 -10.52 9.18 0.19
C LYS A 100 -11.03 7.87 0.78
N GLN A 101 -10.79 6.75 0.09
CA GLN A 101 -11.22 5.44 0.55
C GLN A 101 -10.29 4.83 1.60
N LEU A 102 -8.98 5.14 1.59
CA LEU A 102 -8.02 4.66 2.58
C LEU A 102 -8.39 5.09 3.99
N ARG A 103 -8.98 6.28 4.15
CA ARG A 103 -9.53 6.78 5.42
C ARG A 103 -10.68 5.93 5.96
N LYS A 104 -11.45 5.29 5.07
CA LYS A 104 -12.66 4.51 5.41
C LYS A 104 -12.41 3.01 5.52
N GLY A 105 -11.59 2.46 4.62
CA GLY A 105 -11.47 1.03 4.39
C GLY A 105 -10.08 0.62 3.93
N PHE A 106 -9.05 0.97 4.70
CA PHE A 106 -7.64 0.79 4.35
C PHE A 106 -7.29 -0.59 3.78
N GLY A 107 -7.60 -1.67 4.51
CA GLY A 107 -7.29 -3.04 4.06
C GLY A 107 -8.03 -3.46 2.78
N GLY A 108 -9.24 -2.93 2.56
CA GLY A 108 -9.99 -3.16 1.34
C GLY A 108 -9.28 -2.60 0.10
N ILE A 109 -8.71 -1.40 0.22
CA ILE A 109 -7.96 -0.75 -0.86
C ILE A 109 -6.63 -1.46 -1.12
N VAL A 110 -5.90 -1.86 -0.07
CA VAL A 110 -4.67 -2.65 -0.26
C VAL A 110 -4.99 -3.95 -0.99
N ASN A 111 -6.02 -4.69 -0.58
CA ASN A 111 -6.42 -5.94 -1.25
C ASN A 111 -6.87 -5.71 -2.70
N PHE A 112 -7.61 -4.63 -2.97
CA PHE A 112 -7.98 -4.24 -4.33
C PHE A 112 -6.74 -4.01 -5.20
N ARG A 113 -5.76 -3.26 -4.71
CA ARG A 113 -4.51 -2.98 -5.43
C ARG A 113 -3.64 -4.21 -5.65
N VAL A 114 -3.60 -5.13 -4.69
CA VAL A 114 -2.96 -6.44 -4.88
C VAL A 114 -3.59 -7.20 -6.05
N LYS A 115 -4.92 -7.29 -6.10
CA LYS A 115 -5.63 -7.97 -7.19
C LYS A 115 -5.38 -7.29 -8.54
N ASP A 116 -5.40 -5.96 -8.57
CA ASP A 116 -5.11 -5.20 -9.78
C ASP A 116 -3.68 -5.44 -10.29
N ALA A 117 -2.68 -5.39 -9.40
CA ALA A 117 -1.28 -5.64 -9.76
C ALA A 117 -1.06 -7.08 -10.27
N LEU A 118 -1.70 -8.08 -9.65
CA LEU A 118 -1.67 -9.46 -10.13
C LEU A 118 -2.30 -9.60 -11.53
N ALA A 119 -3.41 -8.91 -11.78
CA ALA A 119 -4.05 -8.91 -13.09
C ALA A 119 -3.18 -8.21 -14.15
N ARG A 120 -2.53 -7.08 -13.82
CA ARG A 120 -1.56 -6.40 -14.69
C ARG A 120 -0.38 -7.30 -15.04
N SER A 121 0.21 -7.95 -14.03
CA SER A 121 1.32 -8.91 -14.22
C SER A 121 0.93 -10.08 -15.13
N ALA A 122 -0.25 -10.68 -14.91
CA ALA A 122 -0.74 -11.77 -15.75
C ALA A 122 -0.94 -11.37 -17.22
N ARG A 123 -1.46 -10.15 -17.46
CA ARG A 123 -1.59 -9.60 -18.82
C ARG A 123 -0.23 -9.38 -19.49
N SER A 124 0.73 -8.81 -18.76
CA SER A 124 2.10 -8.59 -19.25
C SER A 124 2.77 -9.91 -19.66
N ASN A 125 2.67 -10.93 -18.80
CA ASN A 125 3.26 -12.24 -19.08
C ASN A 125 2.65 -12.89 -20.34
N ARG A 126 1.35 -12.75 -20.56
CA ARG A 126 0.68 -13.26 -21.77
C ARG A 126 1.18 -12.55 -23.02
N ALA A 127 1.27 -11.22 -22.99
CA ALA A 127 1.77 -10.43 -24.11
C ALA A 127 3.23 -10.80 -24.45
N SER A 128 4.09 -10.93 -23.45
CA SER A 128 5.48 -11.37 -23.64
C SER A 128 5.59 -12.77 -24.25
N ALA A 129 4.76 -13.72 -23.81
CA ALA A 129 4.73 -15.08 -24.37
C ALA A 129 4.25 -15.10 -25.83
N GLU A 130 3.30 -14.24 -26.19
CA GLU A 130 2.83 -14.08 -27.56
C GLU A 130 3.93 -13.51 -28.47
N VAL A 131 4.62 -12.46 -28.02
CA VAL A 131 5.76 -11.86 -28.72
C VAL A 131 6.86 -12.91 -28.96
N GLN A 132 7.23 -13.69 -27.95
CA GLN A 132 8.22 -14.76 -28.08
C GLN A 132 7.78 -15.87 -29.05
N ARG A 133 6.49 -16.21 -29.07
CA ARG A 133 5.94 -17.18 -30.03
C ARG A 133 6.10 -16.67 -31.48
N VAL A 134 5.77 -15.41 -31.73
CA VAL A 134 5.89 -14.80 -33.05
C VAL A 134 7.36 -14.76 -33.50
N PHE A 135 8.28 -14.32 -32.63
CA PHE A 135 9.72 -14.31 -32.95
C PHE A 135 10.23 -15.70 -33.32
N ARG A 136 9.87 -16.74 -32.56
CA ARG A 136 10.27 -18.13 -32.86
C ARG A 136 9.73 -18.62 -34.21
N GLN A 137 8.52 -18.23 -34.59
CA GLN A 137 7.92 -18.60 -35.87
C GLN A 137 8.66 -17.93 -37.04
N ILE A 138 9.13 -16.69 -36.86
CA ILE A 138 9.92 -15.96 -37.86
C ILE A 138 11.32 -16.61 -37.99
N GLU A 139 11.98 -16.91 -36.87
CA GLU A 139 13.33 -17.51 -36.87
C GLU A 139 13.33 -18.98 -37.36
N GLY A 140 12.32 -19.76 -36.98
CA GLY A 140 12.16 -21.15 -37.41
C GLY A 140 11.70 -21.33 -38.86
N GLY A 141 11.19 -20.27 -39.50
CA GLY A 141 10.81 -20.25 -40.91
C GLY A 141 11.96 -19.90 -41.87
N ALA A 142 13.16 -19.60 -41.36
CA ALA A 142 14.32 -19.20 -42.15
C ALA A 142 15.25 -20.35 -42.58
N SER A 143 14.86 -21.61 -42.34
CA SER A 143 15.52 -22.78 -42.94
C SER A 143 14.80 -23.18 -44.22
N TYR A 144 15.31 -22.71 -45.36
CA TYR A 144 15.04 -23.25 -46.69
C TYR A 144 16.36 -23.59 -47.37
#